data_AF-A0A2Z6RTE0-F1
#
_entry.id   AF-A0A2Z6RTE0-F1
#
_cell.length_a   1.000
_cell.length_b   1.000
_cell.length_c   1.000
_cell.angle_alpha   90.00
_cell.angle_beta   90.00
_cell.angle_gamma   90.00
#
_symmetry.space_group_name_H-M   'P 1'
#
loop_
_entity.id
_entity.type
_entity.pdbx_description
1 polymer ?
#
loop_
_entity_poly.entity_id
_entity_poly.type
_entity_poly.pdbx_seq_one_letter_code
_entity_poly.pdbx_strand_id
1 'polypeptide(L)'
;MPKNQLNLDYVNSPNTNNPSHELTQMVQNFHKMDINEIGPTIQNIHENIFEEDLSIVINELVNIYSKEVNEGKEEGVRRQYILDYINSHKISLQELFNWLLNNQNDPNAIYLLGYFNYQGIEVSVNMRKAFELYQKAAKLDNNAAQFDLAIMYVDGEDCDKNYEKAFELSNKLANKEYTGGIIMLGYCYEKGIGTDINEQKVFELYQKAADLGNLNGINNLGCCYENGVGTNINMKKAFELYQKAAILGNYYAQYNLALMYENGNGIEKDMNQAIHWYKKSAEQGDVVAQDKLKELLEDEFLI
;
A
#
# COMPACT_ATOMS: atom_id res chain seq x y z
N MET A 1 -46.91 -34.08 -54.28
CA MET A 1 -48.19 -33.38 -54.60
C MET A 1 -49.28 -34.44 -54.56
N PRO A 2 -50.40 -34.27 -53.82
CA PRO A 2 -51.31 -33.11 -53.83
C PRO A 2 -51.69 -32.54 -52.44
N LYS A 3 -52.49 -31.47 -52.48
CA LYS A 3 -53.06 -30.64 -51.41
C LYS A 3 -54.30 -31.29 -50.76
N ASN A 4 -54.60 -30.97 -49.48
CA ASN A 4 -55.75 -30.10 -49.11
C ASN A 4 -55.95 -29.96 -47.59
N GLN A 5 -56.57 -28.84 -47.23
CA GLN A 5 -56.75 -28.22 -45.92
C GLN A 5 -58.02 -28.66 -45.15
N LEU A 6 -57.96 -28.43 -43.83
CA LEU A 6 -58.97 -27.87 -42.88
C LEU A 6 -60.32 -28.59 -42.60
N ASN A 7 -60.52 -29.04 -41.35
CA ASN A 7 -61.37 -28.43 -40.28
C ASN A 7 -61.58 -29.47 -39.15
N LEU A 8 -61.21 -29.21 -37.88
CA LEU A 8 -61.95 -28.49 -36.83
C LEU A 8 -63.30 -29.13 -36.49
N ASP A 9 -63.33 -29.89 -35.39
CA ASP A 9 -64.45 -29.93 -34.46
C ASP A 9 -63.93 -29.95 -33.02
N TYR A 10 -64.60 -29.14 -32.21
CA TYR A 10 -64.21 -28.61 -30.90
C TYR A 10 -65.27 -29.08 -29.88
N VAL A 11 -64.88 -29.21 -28.60
CA VAL A 11 -65.75 -29.16 -27.39
C VAL A 11 -66.49 -30.50 -27.05
N ASN A 12 -66.43 -31.13 -25.87
CA ASN A 12 -66.38 -30.60 -24.50
C ASN A 12 -65.76 -31.59 -23.47
N SER A 13 -65.01 -31.04 -22.51
CA SER A 13 -64.63 -31.65 -21.22
C SER A 13 -65.80 -31.51 -20.22
N PRO A 14 -65.82 -32.15 -19.03
CA PRO A 14 -65.00 -31.63 -17.92
C PRO A 14 -64.40 -32.71 -17.00
N ASN A 15 -63.14 -32.51 -16.62
CA ASN A 15 -62.68 -32.95 -15.30
C ASN A 15 -61.87 -31.82 -14.67
N THR A 16 -62.41 -31.28 -13.57
CA THR A 16 -61.95 -30.06 -12.91
C THR A 16 -60.90 -30.38 -11.85
N ASN A 17 -59.63 -30.07 -12.11
CA ASN A 17 -58.65 -29.82 -11.05
C ASN A 17 -58.93 -28.43 -10.48
N ASN A 18 -59.41 -28.36 -9.24
CA ASN A 18 -59.75 -27.11 -8.58
C ASN A 18 -58.50 -26.53 -7.88
N PRO A 19 -57.90 -25.43 -8.38
CA PRO A 19 -56.67 -24.85 -7.82
C PRO A 19 -56.82 -24.38 -6.38
N SER A 20 -58.05 -24.16 -5.91
CA SER A 20 -58.31 -23.69 -4.55
C SER A 20 -57.92 -24.74 -3.50
N HIS A 21 -57.98 -26.03 -3.81
CA HIS A 21 -57.68 -27.08 -2.85
C HIS A 21 -56.16 -27.25 -2.64
N GLU A 22 -55.37 -27.12 -3.70
CA GLU A 22 -53.90 -27.14 -3.61
C GLU A 22 -53.36 -25.89 -2.89
N LEU A 23 -53.93 -24.71 -3.17
CA LEU A 23 -53.62 -23.48 -2.46
C LEU A 23 -53.94 -23.59 -0.96
N THR A 24 -55.04 -24.24 -0.60
CA THR A 24 -55.45 -24.41 0.81
C THR A 24 -54.47 -25.34 1.56
N GLN A 25 -53.98 -26.39 0.92
CA GLN A 25 -52.96 -27.29 1.51
C GLN A 25 -51.58 -26.62 1.62
N MET A 26 -51.18 -25.81 0.64
CA MET A 26 -49.95 -25.01 0.73
C MET A 26 -50.01 -24.03 1.91
N VAL A 27 -51.12 -23.29 2.07
CA VAL A 27 -51.29 -22.31 3.16
C VAL A 27 -51.31 -23.00 4.53
N GLN A 28 -51.91 -24.18 4.65
CA GLN A 28 -51.90 -24.95 5.90
C GLN A 28 -50.51 -25.46 6.28
N ASN A 29 -49.63 -25.73 5.31
CA ASN A 29 -48.25 -26.13 5.56
C ASN A 29 -47.37 -24.93 5.99
N PHE A 30 -47.64 -23.73 5.46
CA PHE A 30 -46.97 -22.50 5.91
C PHE A 30 -47.22 -22.16 7.38
N HIS A 31 -48.39 -22.49 7.93
CA HIS A 31 -48.71 -22.27 9.35
C HIS A 31 -48.14 -23.33 10.30
N LYS A 32 -47.57 -24.43 9.78
CA LYS A 32 -46.91 -25.48 10.56
C LYS A 32 -45.39 -25.41 10.55
N MET A 33 -44.81 -24.55 9.72
CA MET A 33 -43.38 -24.29 9.74
C MET A 33 -43.05 -23.46 10.96
N ASP A 34 -42.24 -24.02 11.86
CA ASP A 34 -41.64 -23.28 12.95
C ASP A 34 -40.78 -22.16 12.33
N ILE A 35 -41.13 -20.92 12.63
CA ILE A 35 -40.53 -19.70 12.02
C ILE A 35 -39.04 -19.60 12.39
N ASN A 36 -38.56 -20.46 13.28
CA ASN A 36 -37.17 -20.61 13.66
C ASN A 36 -36.30 -21.37 12.63
N GLU A 37 -36.86 -22.04 11.62
CA GLU A 37 -36.07 -22.87 10.68
C GLU A 37 -35.71 -22.20 9.33
N ILE A 38 -36.28 -21.04 8.96
CA ILE A 38 -35.97 -20.38 7.65
C ILE A 38 -35.82 -18.85 7.74
N GLY A 39 -35.44 -18.31 8.89
CA GLY A 39 -35.03 -16.90 9.00
C GLY A 39 -33.53 -16.82 9.23
N PRO A 40 -32.72 -16.09 8.43
CA PRO A 40 -31.48 -15.59 8.96
C PRO A 40 -31.87 -14.72 10.17
N THR A 41 -31.41 -15.09 11.36
CA THR A 41 -31.58 -14.29 12.57
C THR A 41 -31.14 -12.86 12.23
N ILE A 42 -31.88 -11.83 12.66
CA ILE A 42 -31.52 -10.42 12.40
C ILE A 42 -30.07 -10.15 12.81
N GLN A 43 -29.56 -10.87 13.82
CA GLN A 43 -28.17 -10.90 14.22
C GLN A 43 -27.24 -11.43 13.12
N ASN A 44 -27.55 -12.55 12.46
CA ASN A 44 -26.79 -13.05 11.29
C ASN A 44 -26.89 -12.11 10.09
N ILE A 45 -28.02 -11.41 9.89
CA ILE A 45 -28.16 -10.41 8.82
C ILE A 45 -27.27 -9.20 9.12
N HIS A 46 -27.26 -8.70 10.35
CA HIS A 46 -26.41 -7.59 10.77
C HIS A 46 -24.93 -7.97 10.78
N GLU A 47 -24.59 -9.18 11.24
CA GLU A 47 -23.23 -9.73 11.22
C GLU A 47 -22.75 -9.91 9.77
N ASN A 48 -23.56 -10.48 8.88
CA ASN A 48 -23.17 -10.65 7.47
C ASN A 48 -23.06 -9.33 6.70
N ILE A 49 -23.98 -8.37 6.92
CA ILE A 49 -23.90 -7.03 6.29
C ILE A 49 -22.64 -6.31 6.79
N PHE A 50 -22.35 -6.38 8.09
CA PHE A 50 -21.17 -5.75 8.68
C PHE A 50 -19.86 -6.43 8.27
N GLU A 51 -19.84 -7.76 8.10
CA GLU A 51 -18.68 -8.50 7.60
C GLU A 51 -18.36 -8.18 6.13
N GLU A 52 -19.38 -8.13 5.25
CA GLU A 52 -19.20 -7.72 3.85
C GLU A 52 -18.72 -6.27 3.75
N ASP A 53 -19.29 -5.36 4.56
CA ASP A 53 -18.89 -3.96 4.62
C ASP A 53 -17.43 -3.78 5.10
N LEU A 54 -17.01 -4.54 6.12
CA LEU A 54 -15.64 -4.45 6.63
C LEU A 54 -14.61 -5.06 5.66
N SER A 55 -14.93 -6.14 4.95
CA SER A 55 -14.02 -6.69 3.94
C SER A 55 -13.69 -5.66 2.85
N ILE A 56 -14.68 -4.88 2.41
CA ILE A 56 -14.48 -3.77 1.47
C ILE A 56 -13.53 -2.72 2.06
N VAL A 57 -13.79 -2.29 3.30
CA VAL A 57 -12.94 -1.35 4.04
C VAL A 57 -11.49 -1.85 4.13
N ILE A 58 -11.26 -3.12 4.44
CA ILE A 58 -9.92 -3.70 4.51
C ILE A 58 -9.20 -3.60 3.17
N ASN A 59 -9.89 -3.92 2.08
CA ASN A 59 -9.33 -3.79 0.73
C ASN A 59 -8.99 -2.33 0.40
N GLU A 60 -9.85 -1.39 0.76
CA GLU A 60 -9.60 0.04 0.57
C GLU A 60 -8.40 0.54 1.37
N LEU A 61 -8.26 0.12 2.63
CA LEU A 61 -7.11 0.47 3.47
C LEU A 61 -5.78 -0.06 2.89
N VAL A 62 -5.74 -1.31 2.43
CA VAL A 62 -4.53 -1.88 1.81
C VAL A 62 -4.23 -1.21 0.46
N ASN A 63 -5.26 -0.80 -0.28
CA ASN A 63 -5.11 -0.04 -1.52
C ASN A 63 -4.54 1.36 -1.26
N ILE A 64 -5.03 2.05 -0.23
CA ILE A 64 -4.48 3.34 0.22
C ILE A 64 -3.00 3.16 0.55
N TYR A 65 -2.66 2.18 1.40
CA TYR A 65 -1.28 1.89 1.75
C TYR A 65 -0.41 1.68 0.50
N SER A 66 -0.85 0.81 -0.41
CA SER A 66 -0.14 0.46 -1.64
C SER A 66 0.05 1.66 -2.57
N LYS A 67 -0.98 2.51 -2.69
CA LYS A 67 -0.93 3.75 -3.47
C LYS A 67 0.14 4.69 -2.92
N GLU A 68 0.14 4.94 -1.61
CA GLU A 68 1.08 5.86 -0.99
C GLU A 68 2.53 5.32 -1.02
N VAL A 69 2.74 4.00 -0.93
CA VAL A 69 4.06 3.37 -1.20
C VAL A 69 4.51 3.64 -2.64
N ASN A 70 3.62 3.46 -3.61
CA ASN A 70 3.94 3.66 -5.02
C ASN A 70 4.19 5.12 -5.38
N GLU A 71 3.56 6.07 -4.67
CA GLU A 71 3.88 7.50 -4.76
C GLU A 71 5.22 7.85 -4.06
N GLY A 72 5.75 6.98 -3.21
CA GLY A 72 6.99 7.21 -2.47
C GLY A 72 6.76 8.10 -1.25
N LYS A 73 5.63 7.92 -0.56
CA LYS A 73 5.35 8.57 0.72
C LYS A 73 6.02 7.84 1.87
N GLU A 74 6.51 8.64 2.80
CA GLU A 74 7.15 8.17 4.03
C GLU A 74 6.19 7.40 4.93
N GLU A 75 6.74 6.55 5.78
CA GLU A 75 5.95 5.67 6.65
C GLU A 75 4.96 6.43 7.54
N GLY A 76 5.39 7.51 8.18
CA GLY A 76 4.52 8.33 9.03
C GLY A 76 3.35 8.94 8.26
N VAL A 77 3.57 9.34 7.00
CA VAL A 77 2.51 9.87 6.12
C VAL A 77 1.53 8.77 5.73
N ARG A 78 2.04 7.60 5.33
CA ARG A 78 1.22 6.41 5.03
C ARG A 78 0.33 6.03 6.21
N ARG A 79 0.89 6.05 7.42
CA ARG A 79 0.16 5.81 8.67
C ARG A 79 -0.96 6.82 8.89
N GLN A 80 -0.70 8.11 8.65
CA GLN A 80 -1.70 9.15 8.81
C GLN A 80 -2.88 8.96 7.85
N TYR A 81 -2.63 8.67 6.58
CA TYR A 81 -3.71 8.41 5.61
C TYR A 81 -4.63 7.26 6.01
N ILE A 82 -4.08 6.18 6.55
CA ILE A 82 -4.86 5.05 7.07
C ILE A 82 -5.76 5.48 8.22
N LEU A 83 -5.21 6.21 9.20
CA LEU A 83 -5.97 6.69 10.35
C LEU A 83 -7.04 7.71 9.95
N ASP A 84 -6.73 8.62 9.02
CA ASP A 84 -7.68 9.61 8.50
C ASP A 84 -8.85 8.95 7.77
N TYR A 85 -8.59 7.90 6.99
CA TYR A 85 -9.64 7.12 6.35
C TYR A 85 -10.57 6.50 7.40
N ILE A 86 -10.01 5.81 8.41
CA ILE A 86 -10.78 5.15 9.47
C ILE A 86 -11.64 6.17 10.22
N ASN A 87 -11.05 7.31 10.59
CA ASN A 87 -11.73 8.38 11.32
C ASN A 87 -12.83 9.05 10.49
N SER A 88 -12.57 9.34 9.21
CA SER A 88 -13.54 10.00 8.32
C SER A 88 -14.77 9.15 8.03
N HIS A 89 -14.60 7.82 8.00
CA HIS A 89 -15.69 6.86 7.83
C HIS A 89 -16.32 6.41 9.17
N LYS A 90 -15.85 6.96 10.30
CA LYS A 90 -16.32 6.64 11.66
C LYS A 90 -16.24 5.15 11.99
N ILE A 91 -15.23 4.47 11.46
CA ILE A 91 -15.00 3.05 11.72
C ILE A 91 -14.38 2.93 13.12
N SER A 92 -14.96 2.08 13.96
CA SER A 92 -14.37 1.77 15.26
C SER A 92 -13.09 0.95 15.06
N LEU A 93 -11.95 1.49 15.49
CA LEU A 93 -10.67 0.79 15.42
C LEU A 93 -10.71 -0.55 16.18
N GLN A 94 -11.41 -0.60 17.32
CA GLN A 94 -11.57 -1.82 18.10
C GLN A 94 -12.39 -2.89 17.35
N GLU A 95 -13.48 -2.49 16.68
CA GLU A 95 -14.30 -3.42 15.89
C GLU A 95 -13.52 -3.93 14.68
N LEU A 96 -12.84 -3.03 13.97
CA LEU A 96 -11.95 -3.36 12.86
C LEU A 96 -10.87 -4.35 13.30
N PHE A 97 -10.21 -4.09 14.42
CA PHE A 97 -9.17 -4.96 14.97
C PHE A 97 -9.72 -6.35 15.35
N ASN A 98 -10.87 -6.42 15.99
CA ASN A 98 -11.54 -7.69 16.31
C ASN A 98 -11.90 -8.47 15.04
N TRP A 99 -12.38 -7.78 14.00
CA TRP A 99 -12.67 -8.40 12.72
C TRP A 99 -11.41 -8.98 12.07
N LEU A 100 -10.30 -8.23 12.08
CA LEU A 100 -9.00 -8.69 11.59
C LEU A 100 -8.53 -9.96 12.31
N LEU A 101 -8.70 -10.05 13.63
CA LEU A 101 -8.34 -11.25 14.41
C LEU A 101 -9.10 -12.51 13.96
N ASN A 102 -10.36 -12.36 13.55
CA ASN A 102 -11.23 -13.48 13.17
C ASN A 102 -11.12 -13.86 11.67
N ASN A 103 -10.67 -12.95 10.81
CA ASN A 103 -10.68 -13.12 9.35
C ASN A 103 -9.30 -13.45 8.76
N GLN A 104 -8.65 -14.48 9.32
CA GLN A 104 -7.27 -14.85 9.00
C GLN A 104 -7.10 -15.72 7.73
N ASN A 105 -8.08 -15.70 6.83
CA ASN A 105 -8.03 -16.36 5.52
C ASN A 105 -7.83 -15.38 4.35
N ASP A 106 -8.09 -14.09 4.57
CA ASP A 106 -7.90 -13.03 3.58
C ASP A 106 -6.46 -12.46 3.69
N PRO A 107 -5.65 -12.47 2.61
CA PRO A 107 -4.33 -11.85 2.61
C PRO A 107 -4.30 -10.39 3.09
N ASN A 108 -5.29 -9.58 2.74
CA ASN A 108 -5.35 -8.17 3.11
C ASN A 108 -5.66 -7.99 4.60
N ALA A 109 -6.55 -8.82 5.14
CA ALA A 109 -6.83 -8.85 6.58
C ALA A 109 -5.62 -9.31 7.38
N ILE A 110 -4.92 -10.36 6.92
CA ILE A 110 -3.68 -10.83 7.57
C ILE A 110 -2.62 -9.73 7.54
N TYR A 111 -2.43 -9.08 6.39
CA TYR A 111 -1.48 -7.97 6.25
C TYR A 111 -1.82 -6.81 7.18
N LEU A 112 -3.08 -6.33 7.19
CA LEU A 112 -3.46 -5.18 8.00
C LEU A 112 -3.36 -5.47 9.51
N LEU A 113 -3.65 -6.71 9.93
CA LEU A 113 -3.36 -7.12 11.30
C LEU A 113 -1.86 -7.03 11.63
N GLY A 114 -1.01 -7.44 10.68
CA GLY A 114 0.45 -7.29 10.79
C GLY A 114 0.85 -5.82 10.90
N TYR A 115 0.27 -4.98 10.06
CA TYR A 115 0.49 -3.54 10.06
C TYR A 115 0.09 -2.89 11.39
N PHE A 116 -1.04 -3.28 11.99
CA PHE A 116 -1.48 -2.76 13.29
C PHE A 116 -0.51 -3.16 14.41
N ASN A 117 0.01 -4.39 14.37
CA ASN A 117 1.04 -4.84 15.33
C ASN A 117 2.36 -4.10 15.12
N TYR A 118 2.75 -3.82 13.88
CA TYR A 118 3.98 -3.07 13.57
C TYR A 118 3.88 -1.61 14.03
N GLN A 119 2.74 -0.95 13.75
CA GLN A 119 2.49 0.47 14.02
C GLN A 119 1.98 0.76 15.45
N GLY A 120 1.65 -0.26 16.22
CA GLY A 120 1.03 -0.11 17.54
C GLY A 120 -0.37 0.53 17.48
N ILE A 121 -1.19 0.16 16.50
CA ILE A 121 -2.58 0.62 16.36
C ILE A 121 -3.49 -0.33 17.12
N GLU A 122 -4.25 0.17 18.11
CA GLU A 122 -5.07 -0.58 19.08
C GLU A 122 -4.33 -1.55 20.01
N VAL A 123 -3.12 -1.96 19.65
CA VAL A 123 -2.25 -2.84 20.43
C VAL A 123 -0.89 -2.22 20.66
N SER A 124 -0.15 -2.70 21.66
CA SER A 124 1.26 -2.37 21.79
C SER A 124 2.06 -2.91 20.58
N VAL A 125 3.09 -2.18 20.17
CA VAL A 125 4.01 -2.60 19.10
C VAL A 125 4.50 -4.03 19.35
N ASN A 126 4.38 -4.87 18.32
CA ASN A 126 4.80 -6.27 18.33
C ASN A 126 5.35 -6.66 16.96
N MET A 127 6.62 -6.33 16.73
CA MET A 127 7.30 -6.57 15.45
C MET A 127 7.40 -8.06 15.10
N ARG A 128 7.61 -8.95 16.08
CA ARG A 128 7.62 -10.40 15.83
C ARG A 128 6.29 -10.88 15.28
N LYS A 129 5.17 -10.43 15.86
CA LYS A 129 3.83 -10.81 15.38
C LYS A 129 3.56 -10.22 14.00
N ALA A 130 3.97 -8.97 13.76
CA ALA A 130 3.88 -8.35 12.45
C ALA A 130 4.64 -9.14 11.39
N PHE A 131 5.88 -9.53 11.67
CA PHE A 131 6.72 -10.33 10.79
C PHE A 131 6.06 -11.67 10.42
N GLU A 132 5.53 -12.42 11.40
CA GLU A 132 4.84 -13.69 11.17
C GLU A 132 3.59 -13.50 10.28
N LEU A 133 2.84 -12.41 10.50
CA LEU A 133 1.66 -12.08 9.70
C LEU A 133 2.03 -11.66 8.28
N TYR A 134 3.07 -10.84 8.10
CA TYR A 134 3.58 -10.47 6.79
C TYR A 134 4.09 -11.69 6.01
N GLN A 135 4.80 -12.62 6.65
CA GLN A 135 5.17 -13.89 6.02
C GLN A 135 3.95 -14.68 5.54
N LYS A 136 2.88 -14.71 6.33
CA LYS A 136 1.64 -15.41 5.97
C LYS A 136 0.93 -14.72 4.81
N ALA A 137 0.76 -13.40 4.85
CA ALA A 137 0.14 -12.62 3.78
C ALA A 137 0.95 -12.64 2.48
N ALA A 138 2.28 -12.56 2.57
CA ALA A 138 3.18 -12.61 1.41
C ALA A 138 3.11 -13.96 0.67
N LYS A 139 2.96 -15.08 1.39
CA LYS A 139 2.72 -16.41 0.81
C LYS A 139 1.41 -16.50 0.03
N LEU A 140 0.42 -15.69 0.41
CA LEU A 140 -0.87 -15.52 -0.27
C LEU A 140 -0.82 -14.41 -1.33
N ASP A 141 0.38 -14.02 -1.76
CA ASP A 141 0.65 -13.05 -2.81
C ASP A 141 0.25 -11.59 -2.54
N ASN A 142 0.09 -11.19 -1.27
CA ASN A 142 -0.13 -9.80 -0.89
C ASN A 142 1.12 -8.93 -1.16
N ASN A 143 0.99 -7.91 -2.00
CA ASN A 143 2.13 -7.07 -2.42
C ASN A 143 2.66 -6.17 -1.29
N ALA A 144 1.78 -5.59 -0.47
CA ALA A 144 2.19 -4.74 0.65
C ALA A 144 3.00 -5.51 1.69
N ALA A 145 2.54 -6.72 2.04
CA ALA A 145 3.25 -7.64 2.92
C ALA A 145 4.60 -8.07 2.32
N GLN A 146 4.68 -8.34 1.01
CA GLN A 146 5.95 -8.67 0.36
C GLN A 146 6.94 -7.49 0.44
N PHE A 147 6.45 -6.25 0.32
CA PHE A 147 7.28 -5.05 0.39
C PHE A 147 7.81 -4.82 1.80
N ASP A 148 6.94 -4.83 2.81
CA ASP A 148 7.34 -4.62 4.20
C ASP A 148 8.24 -5.76 4.69
N LEU A 149 7.95 -7.00 4.29
CA LEU A 149 8.79 -8.14 4.62
C LEU A 149 10.18 -8.05 3.98
N ALA A 150 10.29 -7.50 2.77
CA ALA A 150 11.58 -7.26 2.14
C ALA A 150 12.41 -6.24 2.94
N ILE A 151 11.79 -5.15 3.41
CA ILE A 151 12.42 -4.16 4.30
C ILE A 151 12.90 -4.85 5.59
N MET A 152 12.03 -5.59 6.27
CA MET A 152 12.38 -6.28 7.52
C MET A 152 13.56 -7.24 7.36
N TYR A 153 13.65 -7.97 6.23
CA TYR A 153 14.78 -8.87 5.97
C TYR A 153 16.10 -8.14 5.67
N VAL A 154 16.05 -6.89 5.22
CA VAL A 154 17.24 -6.04 5.04
C VAL A 154 17.73 -5.52 6.39
N ASP A 155 16.80 -4.96 7.19
CA ASP A 155 17.12 -4.28 8.44
C ASP A 155 17.55 -5.29 9.51
N GLY A 156 16.78 -6.37 9.65
CA GLY A 156 17.05 -7.47 10.58
C GLY A 156 17.03 -7.08 12.06
N GLU A 157 16.36 -5.99 12.43
CA GLU A 157 16.22 -5.59 13.83
C GLU A 157 15.28 -6.54 14.60
N ASP A 158 14.23 -7.04 13.92
CA ASP A 158 13.17 -7.86 14.53
C ASP A 158 13.12 -9.30 14.01
N CYS A 159 14.02 -9.64 13.08
CA CYS A 159 14.18 -10.98 12.52
C CYS A 159 15.63 -11.17 12.05
N ASP A 160 16.04 -12.41 11.79
CA ASP A 160 17.35 -12.64 11.17
C ASP A 160 17.37 -12.03 9.76
N LYS A 161 18.42 -11.24 9.47
CA LYS A 161 18.67 -10.71 8.13
C LYS A 161 18.62 -11.83 7.10
N ASN A 162 17.90 -11.60 6.01
CA ASN A 162 17.80 -12.55 4.92
C ASN A 162 17.82 -11.84 3.56
N TYR A 163 19.02 -11.50 3.12
CA TYR A 163 19.22 -10.73 1.89
C TYR A 163 18.76 -11.46 0.63
N GLU A 164 18.84 -12.79 0.60
CA GLU A 164 18.31 -13.60 -0.50
C GLU A 164 16.79 -13.41 -0.62
N LYS A 165 16.05 -13.54 0.48
CA LYS A 165 14.59 -13.31 0.48
C LYS A 165 14.21 -11.86 0.19
N ALA A 166 14.96 -10.90 0.73
CA ALA A 166 14.74 -9.49 0.43
C ALA A 166 14.85 -9.23 -1.09
N PHE A 167 15.89 -9.75 -1.72
CA PHE A 167 16.09 -9.65 -3.16
C PHE A 167 14.98 -10.35 -3.96
N GLU A 168 14.62 -11.59 -3.60
CA GLU A 168 13.55 -12.34 -4.26
C GLU A 168 12.20 -11.62 -4.22
N LEU A 169 11.81 -11.11 -3.05
CA LEU A 169 10.55 -10.38 -2.86
C LEU A 169 10.55 -9.08 -3.67
N SER A 170 11.66 -8.34 -3.62
CA SER A 170 11.83 -7.08 -4.37
C SER A 170 11.74 -7.31 -5.87
N ASN A 171 12.42 -8.35 -6.38
CA ASN A 171 12.37 -8.74 -7.78
C ASN A 171 10.96 -9.15 -8.23
N LYS A 172 10.25 -9.92 -7.40
CA LYS A 172 8.86 -10.30 -7.65
C LYS A 172 7.93 -9.08 -7.75
N LEU A 173 8.08 -8.12 -6.83
CA LEU A 173 7.29 -6.88 -6.83
C LEU A 173 7.62 -5.97 -8.03
N ALA A 174 8.90 -5.86 -8.39
CA ALA A 174 9.33 -5.08 -9.55
C ALA A 174 8.72 -5.61 -10.87
N ASN A 175 8.58 -6.93 -11.01
CA ASN A 175 7.91 -7.57 -12.15
C ASN A 175 6.40 -7.27 -12.20
N LYS A 176 5.78 -6.92 -11.07
CA LYS A 176 4.38 -6.46 -10.99
C LYS A 176 4.24 -4.94 -11.13
N GLU A 177 5.34 -4.24 -11.41
CA GLU A 177 5.41 -2.77 -11.47
C GLU A 177 5.00 -2.08 -10.16
N TYR A 178 5.15 -2.78 -9.03
CA TYR A 178 4.99 -2.17 -7.72
C TYR A 178 6.22 -1.33 -7.40
N THR A 179 6.08 -0.01 -7.43
CA THR A 179 7.23 0.90 -7.42
C THR A 179 8.06 0.83 -6.15
N GLY A 180 7.44 0.54 -5.00
CA GLY A 180 8.19 0.24 -3.77
C GLY A 180 9.17 -0.93 -3.95
N GLY A 181 8.76 -1.96 -4.68
CA GLY A 181 9.60 -3.11 -5.01
C GLY A 181 10.68 -2.79 -6.04
N ILE A 182 10.39 -1.92 -7.01
CA ILE A 182 11.39 -1.42 -7.97
C ILE A 182 12.50 -0.66 -7.23
N ILE A 183 12.14 0.23 -6.31
CA ILE A 183 13.10 0.97 -5.47
C ILE A 183 13.91 0.01 -4.62
N MET A 184 13.25 -0.94 -3.94
CA MET A 184 13.96 -1.91 -3.11
C MET A 184 14.91 -2.80 -3.91
N LEU A 185 14.53 -3.20 -5.13
CA LEU A 185 15.41 -3.95 -6.01
C LEU A 185 16.61 -3.11 -6.46
N GLY A 186 16.39 -1.82 -6.75
CA GLY A 186 17.46 -0.87 -7.04
C GLY A 186 18.44 -0.77 -5.87
N TYR A 187 17.93 -0.62 -4.66
CA TYR A 187 18.72 -0.61 -3.43
C TYR A 187 19.50 -1.93 -3.23
N CYS A 188 18.90 -3.07 -3.58
CA CYS A 188 19.60 -4.35 -3.51
C CYS A 188 20.81 -4.41 -4.45
N TYR A 189 20.68 -3.96 -5.70
CA TYR A 189 21.83 -3.86 -6.62
C TYR A 189 22.82 -2.77 -6.22
N GLU A 190 22.39 -1.73 -5.50
CA GLU A 190 23.27 -0.67 -5.03
C GLU A 190 24.18 -1.16 -3.89
N LYS A 191 23.61 -1.92 -2.95
CA LYS A 191 24.30 -2.38 -1.73
C LYS A 191 24.80 -3.83 -1.80
N GLY A 192 24.49 -4.57 -2.86
CA GLY A 192 24.82 -5.98 -2.97
C GLY A 192 24.00 -6.88 -2.04
N ILE A 193 22.73 -6.54 -1.80
CA ILE A 193 21.82 -7.31 -0.94
C ILE A 193 21.23 -8.45 -1.75
N GLY A 194 21.69 -9.68 -1.51
CA GLY A 194 21.19 -10.89 -2.17
C GLY A 194 21.58 -10.99 -3.65
N THR A 195 22.45 -10.08 -4.12
CA THR A 195 22.97 -9.99 -5.48
C THR A 195 24.33 -9.30 -5.46
N ASP A 196 25.10 -9.41 -6.53
CA ASP A 196 26.26 -8.55 -6.77
C ASP A 196 25.83 -7.11 -7.06
N ILE A 197 26.71 -6.16 -6.74
CA ILE A 197 26.52 -4.74 -7.04
C ILE A 197 26.45 -4.54 -8.56
N ASN A 198 25.48 -3.75 -9.02
CA ASN A 198 25.32 -3.45 -10.45
C ASN A 198 24.75 -2.05 -10.68
N GLU A 199 25.64 -1.09 -10.91
CA GLU A 199 25.29 0.32 -11.09
C GLU A 199 24.37 0.58 -12.29
N GLN A 200 24.54 -0.17 -13.39
CA GLN A 200 23.68 -0.04 -14.57
C GLN A 200 22.23 -0.40 -14.23
N LYS A 201 22.02 -1.49 -13.48
CA LYS A 201 20.69 -1.87 -13.01
C LYS A 201 20.13 -0.88 -11.98
N VAL A 202 20.97 -0.32 -11.12
CA VAL A 202 20.55 0.75 -10.19
C VAL A 202 19.96 1.93 -10.97
N PHE A 203 20.68 2.42 -11.98
CA PHE A 203 20.22 3.52 -12.83
C PHE A 203 18.90 3.18 -13.53
N GLU A 204 18.81 2.01 -14.17
CA GLU A 204 17.60 1.59 -14.89
C GLU A 204 16.38 1.46 -13.98
N LEU A 205 16.55 0.92 -12.77
CA LEU A 205 15.45 0.73 -11.81
C LEU A 205 14.99 2.06 -11.20
N TYR A 206 15.91 2.93 -10.80
CA TYR A 206 15.54 4.26 -10.28
C TYR A 206 14.94 5.14 -11.37
N GLN A 207 15.42 5.05 -12.62
CA GLN A 207 14.78 5.70 -13.76
C GLN A 207 13.35 5.17 -13.96
N LYS A 208 13.15 3.84 -13.95
CA LYS A 208 11.81 3.24 -14.08
C LYS A 208 10.87 3.72 -12.96
N ALA A 209 11.34 3.76 -11.72
CA ALA A 209 10.54 4.25 -10.59
C ALA A 209 10.19 5.74 -10.71
N ALA A 210 11.13 6.56 -11.18
CA ALA A 210 10.91 7.98 -11.43
C ALA A 210 9.87 8.23 -12.55
N ASP A 211 9.91 7.42 -13.62
CA ASP A 211 8.96 7.49 -14.73
C ASP A 211 7.54 7.08 -14.30
N LEU A 212 7.44 6.17 -13.32
CA LEU A 212 6.19 5.80 -12.66
C LEU A 212 5.73 6.84 -11.61
N GLY A 213 6.46 7.94 -11.43
CA GLY A 213 6.07 9.05 -10.56
C GLY A 213 6.41 8.88 -9.08
N ASN A 214 7.18 7.86 -8.70
CA ASN A 214 7.58 7.66 -7.31
C ASN A 214 8.62 8.68 -6.87
N LEU A 215 8.34 9.37 -5.77
CA LEU A 215 9.18 10.48 -5.29
C LEU A 215 10.58 10.04 -4.85
N ASN A 216 10.70 8.88 -4.20
CA ASN A 216 11.99 8.30 -3.84
C ASN A 216 12.77 7.87 -5.09
N GLY A 217 12.09 7.38 -6.12
CA GLY A 217 12.70 7.09 -7.42
C GLY A 217 13.25 8.34 -8.11
N ILE A 218 12.49 9.44 -8.11
CA ILE A 218 12.95 10.72 -8.66
C ILE A 218 14.18 11.22 -7.90
N ASN A 219 14.17 11.17 -6.57
CA ASN A 219 15.32 11.53 -5.74
C ASN A 219 16.54 10.64 -6.06
N ASN A 220 16.38 9.32 -6.05
CA ASN A 220 17.48 8.39 -6.24
C ASN A 220 18.06 8.46 -7.66
N LEU A 221 17.24 8.75 -8.67
CA LEU A 221 17.73 9.05 -10.02
C LEU A 221 18.57 10.34 -10.03
N GLY A 222 18.20 11.34 -9.23
CA GLY A 222 19.02 12.53 -8.97
C GLY A 222 20.40 12.14 -8.41
N CYS A 223 20.43 11.26 -7.42
CA CYS A 223 21.67 10.73 -6.84
C CYS A 223 22.53 10.01 -7.87
N CYS A 224 21.92 9.25 -8.80
CA CYS A 224 22.66 8.59 -9.87
C CYS A 224 23.35 9.61 -10.81
N TYR A 225 22.66 10.69 -11.19
CA TYR A 225 23.28 11.73 -12.02
C TYR A 225 24.31 12.56 -11.26
N GLU A 226 24.13 12.79 -9.96
CA GLU A 226 25.12 13.50 -9.14
C GLU A 226 26.42 12.70 -9.04
N ASN A 227 26.33 11.40 -8.77
CA ASN A 227 27.48 10.55 -8.47
C ASN A 227 28.00 9.74 -9.67
N GLY A 228 27.29 9.74 -10.80
CA GLY A 228 27.65 8.95 -11.98
C GLY A 228 27.37 7.45 -11.84
N VAL A 229 26.35 7.06 -11.09
CA VAL A 229 25.99 5.64 -10.88
C VAL A 229 25.21 5.15 -12.11
N GLY A 230 25.82 4.25 -12.89
CA GLY A 230 25.21 3.68 -14.11
C GLY A 230 24.96 4.71 -15.22
N THR A 231 25.53 5.91 -15.09
CA THR A 231 25.37 7.03 -16.03
C THR A 231 26.54 8.00 -15.88
N ASN A 232 26.65 8.98 -16.78
CA ASN A 232 27.64 10.05 -16.62
C ASN A 232 27.16 11.10 -15.61
N ILE A 233 28.09 11.68 -14.86
CA ILE A 233 27.80 12.78 -13.94
C ILE A 233 27.11 13.93 -14.70
N ASN A 234 25.99 14.40 -14.17
CA ASN A 234 25.23 15.52 -14.68
C ASN A 234 24.52 16.28 -13.56
N MET A 235 25.25 17.23 -12.95
CA MET A 235 24.74 18.02 -11.82
C MET A 235 23.48 18.81 -12.17
N LYS A 236 23.34 19.29 -13.42
CA LYS A 236 22.13 20.02 -13.83
C LYS A 236 20.89 19.12 -13.81
N LYS A 237 21.00 17.88 -14.31
CA LYS A 237 19.90 16.90 -14.23
C LYS A 237 19.60 16.49 -12.79
N ALA A 238 20.63 16.29 -11.96
CA ALA A 238 20.46 16.00 -10.54
C ALA A 238 19.65 17.11 -9.86
N PHE A 239 20.02 18.38 -10.08
CA PHE A 239 19.31 19.54 -9.58
C PHE A 239 17.83 19.57 -10.01
N GLU A 240 17.55 19.36 -11.31
CA GLU A 240 16.18 19.35 -11.84
C GLU A 240 15.32 18.25 -11.19
N LEU A 241 15.90 17.06 -10.96
CA LEU A 241 15.23 15.93 -10.32
C LEU A 241 14.99 16.17 -8.83
N TYR A 242 16.00 16.63 -8.08
CA TYR A 242 15.84 16.98 -6.67
C TYR A 242 14.82 18.10 -6.50
N GLN A 243 14.86 19.14 -7.34
CA GLN A 243 13.87 20.21 -7.31
C GLN A 243 12.45 19.69 -7.54
N LYS A 244 12.26 18.81 -8.53
CA LYS A 244 10.95 18.20 -8.80
C LYS A 244 10.43 17.41 -7.60
N ALA A 245 11.23 16.52 -7.03
CA ALA A 245 10.82 15.70 -5.88
C ALA A 245 10.62 16.55 -4.60
N ALA A 246 11.45 17.57 -4.38
CA ALA A 246 11.37 18.46 -3.24
C ALA A 246 10.09 19.30 -3.22
N ILE A 247 9.68 19.83 -4.38
CA ILE A 247 8.41 20.56 -4.57
C ILE A 247 7.21 19.66 -4.27
N LEU A 248 7.31 18.37 -4.62
CA LEU A 248 6.27 17.37 -4.35
C LEU A 248 6.32 16.78 -2.93
N GLY A 249 7.21 17.30 -2.07
CA GLY A 249 7.24 17.03 -0.63
C GLY A 249 8.24 15.96 -0.19
N ASN A 250 9.09 15.42 -1.07
CA ASN A 250 10.08 14.43 -0.65
C ASN A 250 11.20 15.05 0.20
N TYR A 251 11.33 14.64 1.45
CA TYR A 251 12.28 15.28 2.38
C TYR A 251 13.74 15.00 2.05
N TYR A 252 14.07 13.80 1.52
CA TYR A 252 15.42 13.49 1.05
C TYR A 252 15.83 14.41 -0.10
N ALA A 253 14.94 14.62 -1.07
CA ALA A 253 15.17 15.56 -2.17
C ALA A 253 15.27 17.01 -1.69
N GLN A 254 14.49 17.41 -0.68
CA GLN A 254 14.61 18.73 -0.06
C GLN A 254 16.00 18.92 0.57
N TYR A 255 16.49 17.92 1.29
CA TYR A 255 17.84 17.93 1.85
C TYR A 255 18.93 17.99 0.76
N ASN A 256 18.84 17.13 -0.26
CA ASN A 256 19.79 17.12 -1.38
C ASN A 256 19.79 18.44 -2.16
N LEU A 257 18.61 19.02 -2.39
CA LEU A 257 18.48 20.34 -3.02
C LEU A 257 19.12 21.44 -2.16
N ALA A 258 18.94 21.38 -0.84
CA ALA A 258 19.58 22.31 0.08
C ALA A 258 21.11 22.23 0.01
N LEU A 259 21.68 21.01 -0.01
CA LEU A 259 23.11 20.79 -0.19
C LEU A 259 23.64 21.35 -1.52
N MET A 260 22.87 21.22 -2.61
CA MET A 260 23.28 21.79 -3.90
C MET A 260 23.34 23.32 -3.85
N TYR A 261 22.37 23.97 -3.20
CA TYR A 261 22.38 25.41 -2.98
C TYR A 261 23.48 25.87 -2.03
N GLU A 262 23.78 25.12 -0.98
CA GLU A 262 24.85 25.42 -0.02
C GLU A 262 26.23 25.38 -0.68
N ASN A 263 26.46 24.37 -1.53
CA ASN A 263 27.77 24.13 -2.15
C ASN A 263 27.96 24.83 -3.51
N GLY A 264 26.87 25.21 -4.19
CA GLY A 264 26.94 25.72 -5.57
C GLY A 264 27.30 24.64 -6.60
N ASN A 265 26.89 23.40 -6.34
CA ASN A 265 27.27 22.25 -7.14
C ASN A 265 26.43 22.18 -8.43
N GLY A 266 26.92 22.75 -9.53
CA GLY A 266 26.20 22.78 -10.81
C GLY A 266 25.11 23.85 -10.93
N ILE A 267 24.96 24.67 -9.89
CA ILE A 267 24.11 25.86 -9.82
C ILE A 267 24.82 26.98 -9.04
N GLU A 268 24.29 28.19 -9.06
CA GLU A 268 24.80 29.27 -8.21
C GLU A 268 24.52 28.97 -6.73
N LYS A 269 25.52 29.20 -5.87
CA LYS A 269 25.38 29.05 -4.42
C LYS A 269 24.37 30.07 -3.88
N ASP A 270 23.43 29.61 -3.07
CA ASP A 270 22.41 30.45 -2.42
C ASP A 270 22.06 29.91 -1.02
N MET A 271 22.63 30.53 0.01
CA MET A 271 22.41 30.10 1.40
C MET A 271 20.97 30.29 1.87
N ASN A 272 20.23 31.28 1.34
CA ASN A 272 18.83 31.48 1.73
C ASN A 272 17.96 30.32 1.21
N GLN A 273 18.22 29.86 -0.01
CA GLN A 273 17.56 28.67 -0.57
C GLN A 273 17.98 27.40 0.18
N ALA A 274 19.26 27.26 0.52
CA ALA A 274 19.72 26.13 1.32
C ALA A 274 18.97 26.04 2.67
N ILE A 275 18.94 27.12 3.45
CA ILE A 275 18.22 27.19 4.73
C ILE A 275 16.72 26.91 4.53
N HIS A 276 16.09 27.46 3.48
CA HIS A 276 14.68 27.21 3.18
C HIS A 276 14.38 25.71 3.00
N TRP A 277 15.20 25.01 2.23
CA TRP A 277 14.98 23.60 1.93
C TRP A 277 15.40 22.68 3.07
N TYR A 278 16.49 22.98 3.81
CA TYR A 278 16.83 22.27 5.04
C TYR A 278 15.69 22.35 6.06
N LYS A 279 15.09 23.53 6.25
CA LYS A 279 13.96 23.69 7.16
C LYS A 279 12.77 22.82 6.78
N LYS A 280 12.40 22.77 5.49
CA LYS A 280 11.31 21.90 5.02
C LYS A 280 11.59 20.41 5.25
N SER A 281 12.82 19.97 5.03
CA SER A 281 13.21 18.58 5.28
C SER A 281 13.18 18.26 6.78
N ALA A 282 13.72 19.15 7.60
CA ALA A 282 13.76 19.05 9.06
C ALA A 282 12.35 19.02 9.70
N GLU A 283 11.41 19.82 9.20
CA GLU A 283 10.00 19.83 9.64
C GLU A 283 9.28 18.49 9.38
N GLN A 284 9.77 17.70 8.42
CA GLN A 284 9.28 16.35 8.12
C GLN A 284 10.01 15.25 8.89
N GLY A 285 10.95 15.61 9.77
CA GLY A 285 11.64 14.67 10.66
C GLY A 285 13.03 14.21 10.18
N ASP A 286 13.59 14.81 9.12
CA ASP A 286 14.96 14.51 8.71
C ASP A 286 15.96 15.05 9.76
N VAL A 287 16.58 14.12 10.49
CA VAL A 287 17.53 14.45 11.57
C VAL A 287 18.78 15.11 11.04
N VAL A 288 19.25 14.73 9.85
CA VAL A 288 20.45 15.30 9.24
C VAL A 288 20.21 16.76 8.83
N ALA A 289 19.03 17.06 8.30
CA ALA A 289 18.58 18.41 7.99
C ALA A 289 18.38 19.24 9.26
N GLN A 290 17.88 18.65 10.35
CA GLN A 290 17.77 19.33 11.65
C GLN A 290 19.16 19.73 12.19
N ASP A 291 20.12 18.81 12.15
CA ASP A 291 21.49 19.08 12.59
C ASP A 291 22.17 20.13 11.70
N LYS A 292 22.00 20.03 10.38
CA LYS A 292 22.51 21.02 9.43
C LYS A 292 21.91 22.41 9.63
N LEU A 293 20.60 22.48 9.85
CA LEU A 293 19.94 23.75 10.12
C LEU A 293 20.44 24.38 11.42
N LYS A 294 20.69 23.57 12.45
CA LYS A 294 21.25 24.04 13.71
C LYS A 294 22.66 24.61 13.53
N GLU A 295 23.54 23.91 12.81
CA GLU A 295 24.89 24.38 12.48
C GLU A 295 24.85 25.75 11.77
N LEU A 296 24.03 25.87 10.73
CA LEU A 296 23.91 27.10 9.94
C LEU A 296 23.36 28.28 10.75
N LEU A 297 22.43 28.04 11.66
CA LEU A 297 21.86 29.09 12.51
C LEU A 297 22.79 29.49 13.65
N GLU A 298 23.57 28.56 14.20
CA GLU A 298 24.58 28.87 15.24
C GLU A 298 25.70 29.77 14.68
N ASP A 299 26.12 29.55 13.43
CA ASP A 299 27.11 30.38 12.75
C ASP A 299 26.60 31.81 12.46
N GLU A 300 25.30 32.00 12.21
CA GLU A 300 24.70 33.34 12.04
C GLU A 300 24.73 34.20 13.31
N PHE A 301 24.79 33.61 14.51
CA PHE A 301 24.85 34.33 15.78
C PHE A 301 26.28 34.60 16.29
N LEU A 302 27.30 34.16 15.55
CA LEU A 302 28.72 34.31 15.90
C LEU A 302 29.47 35.39 15.08
N ILE A 303 28.77 36.12 14.20
CA ILE A 303 29.30 37.23 13.37
C ILE A 303 28.71 38.57 13.83
#